data_AF-A0A967TVG3-F1
#
_entry.id   AF-A0A967TVG3-F1
#
_cell.length_a   1.000
_cell.length_b   1.000
_cell.length_c   1.000
_cell.angle_alpha   90.00
_cell.angle_beta   90.00
_cell.angle_gamma   90.00
#
_symmetry.space_group_name_H-M   'P 1'
#
loop_
_entity.id
_entity.type
_entity.pdbx_description
1 polymer ?
#
loop_
_entity_poly.entity_id
_entity_poly.type
_entity_poly.pdbx_seq_one_letter_code
_entity_poly.pdbx_strand_id
1 'polypeptide(L)'
;VTIPAGELPDLDRKIVVAAHYDTVWLSPGADDNASGVSVLLELAQLLKNITPGKAIELVAFTNEEQPFAETELMGSRVYLEQFTETSEKILAMF
;
A
#
# COMPACT_ATOMS: atom_id res chain seq x y z
N VAL A 1 -5.56 4.17 1.90
CA VAL A 1 -6.72 4.83 1.25
C VAL A 1 -7.24 3.89 0.18
N THR A 2 -8.54 3.66 0.12
CA THR A 2 -9.13 2.75 -0.87
C THR A 2 -9.93 3.54 -1.90
N ILE A 3 -9.56 3.38 -3.17
CA ILE A 3 -10.34 3.82 -4.33
C ILE A 3 -11.23 2.63 -4.74
N PRO A 4 -12.56 2.73 -4.57
CA PRO A 4 -13.44 1.61 -4.83
C PRO A 4 -13.49 1.29 -6.32
N ALA A 5 -13.64 0.00 -6.64
CA ALA A 5 -13.95 -0.41 -8.00
C ALA A 5 -15.35 0.09 -8.40
N GLY A 6 -15.59 0.19 -9.71
CA GLY A 6 -16.95 0.24 -10.24
C GLY A 6 -17.68 -1.09 -10.11
N GLU A 7 -18.89 -1.17 -10.66
CA GLU A 7 -19.67 -2.41 -10.69
C GLU A 7 -19.09 -3.38 -11.74
N LEU A 8 -18.19 -4.26 -11.30
CA LEU A 8 -17.60 -5.30 -12.14
C LEU A 8 -17.60 -6.66 -11.43
N PRO A 9 -17.62 -7.77 -12.17
CA PRO A 9 -17.37 -9.08 -11.57
C PRO A 9 -15.97 -9.12 -10.94
N ASP A 10 -15.82 -9.82 -9.81
CA ASP A 10 -14.56 -10.03 -9.06
C ASP A 10 -14.11 -8.78 -8.23
N LEU A 11 -15.06 -8.19 -7.49
CA LEU A 11 -14.85 -7.08 -6.53
C LEU A 11 -14.10 -7.49 -5.25
N ASP A 12 -14.03 -8.78 -4.97
CA ASP A 12 -13.29 -9.33 -3.83
C ASP A 12 -11.78 -9.22 -4.01
N ARG A 13 -11.30 -8.80 -5.19
CA ARG A 13 -9.87 -8.63 -5.47
C ARG A 13 -9.48 -7.17 -5.65
N LYS A 14 -8.42 -6.76 -4.96
CA LYS A 14 -7.87 -5.40 -5.01
C LYS A 14 -6.41 -5.37 -5.49
N ILE A 15 -6.01 -4.25 -6.08
CA ILE A 15 -4.62 -3.92 -6.37
C ILE A 15 -4.10 -3.07 -5.23
N VAL A 16 -2.94 -3.42 -4.67
CA VAL A 16 -2.25 -2.62 -3.66
C VAL A 16 -1.10 -1.88 -4.32
N VAL A 17 -0.98 -0.59 -4.07
CA VAL A 17 0.19 0.22 -4.44
C VAL A 17 0.75 0.79 -3.14
N ALA A 18 2.02 0.51 -2.87
CA ALA A 18 2.63 0.77 -1.60
C ALA A 18 3.94 1.55 -1.68
N ALA A 19 4.28 2.15 -0.54
CA ALA A 19 5.54 2.81 -0.23
C ALA A 19 5.75 2.71 1.28
N HIS A 20 6.94 3.01 1.79
CA HIS A 20 7.16 3.13 3.23
C HIS A 20 7.56 4.55 3.63
N TYR A 21 7.18 4.95 4.85
CA TYR A 21 7.40 6.31 5.34
C TYR A 21 8.43 6.40 6.46
N ASP A 22 8.98 5.26 6.91
CA ASP A 22 10.17 5.21 7.76
C ASP A 22 11.46 5.28 6.93
N THR A 23 12.57 5.59 7.59
CA THR A 23 13.91 5.62 6.99
C THR A 23 14.97 5.31 8.06
N VAL A 24 16.18 4.95 7.64
CA VAL A 24 17.30 4.67 8.55
C VAL A 24 17.88 5.92 9.21
N TRP A 25 18.60 5.71 10.32
CA TRP A 25 19.31 6.78 11.02
C TRP A 25 20.32 7.49 10.09
N LEU A 26 20.37 8.83 10.19
CA LEU A 26 21.14 9.75 9.34
C LEU A 26 20.72 9.82 7.86
N SER A 27 19.71 9.06 7.42
CA SER A 27 19.10 9.27 6.11
C SER A 27 17.99 10.32 6.21
N PRO A 28 17.93 11.30 5.29
CA PRO A 28 16.74 12.13 5.15
C PRO A 28 15.55 11.39 4.51
N GLY A 29 15.77 10.19 3.95
CA GLY A 29 14.74 9.33 3.38
C GLY A 29 14.06 9.86 2.10
N ALA A 30 14.69 10.82 1.41
CA ALA A 30 14.07 11.51 0.28
C ALA A 30 13.75 10.58 -0.89
N ASP A 31 14.71 9.75 -1.31
CA ASP A 31 14.51 8.74 -2.36
C ASP A 31 13.94 7.45 -1.77
N ASP A 32 14.47 7.04 -0.61
CA ASP A 32 14.12 5.82 0.11
C ASP A 32 13.44 6.12 1.46
N ASN A 33 12.09 6.25 1.52
CA ASN A 33 11.14 6.08 0.41
C ASN A 33 10.09 7.20 0.31
N ALA A 34 10.44 8.41 0.74
CA ALA A 34 9.55 9.57 0.63
C ALA A 34 9.13 9.86 -0.83
N SER A 35 9.98 9.51 -1.81
CA SER A 35 9.65 9.57 -3.23
C SER A 35 8.42 8.70 -3.56
N GLY A 36 8.39 7.44 -3.10
CA GLY A 36 7.24 6.53 -3.25
C GLY A 36 6.00 7.05 -2.53
N VAL A 37 6.16 7.56 -1.31
CA VAL A 37 5.05 8.18 -0.56
C VAL A 37 4.47 9.38 -1.33
N SER A 38 5.32 10.20 -1.96
CA SER A 38 4.85 11.32 -2.78
C SER A 38 4.02 10.84 -3.98
N VAL A 39 4.39 9.72 -4.60
CA VAL A 39 3.62 9.09 -5.68
C VAL A 39 2.27 8.59 -5.15
N LEU A 40 2.22 7.98 -3.97
CA LEU A 40 0.94 7.54 -3.38
C LEU A 40 -0.02 8.71 -3.17
N LEU A 41 0.48 9.84 -2.66
CA LEU A 41 -0.33 11.04 -2.43
C LEU A 41 -0.85 11.64 -3.75
N GLU A 42 -0.01 11.68 -4.78
CA GLU A 42 -0.40 12.17 -6.10
C GLU A 42 -1.41 11.22 -6.77
N LEU A 43 -1.20 9.90 -6.68
CA LEU A 43 -2.15 8.91 -7.17
C LEU A 43 -3.51 9.03 -6.47
N ALA A 44 -3.54 9.27 -5.16
CA ALA A 44 -4.79 9.49 -4.43
C ALA A 44 -5.56 10.70 -5.01
N GLN A 45 -4.85 11.77 -5.36
CA GLN A 45 -5.45 12.96 -5.96
C GLN A 45 -5.94 12.74 -7.40
N LEU A 46 -5.17 12.04 -8.22
CA LEU A 46 -5.52 11.75 -9.61
C LEU A 46 -6.68 10.75 -9.70
N LEU A 47 -6.72 9.75 -8.81
CA LEU A 47 -7.70 8.67 -8.84
C LEU A 47 -9.01 9.00 -8.11
N LYS A 48 -9.08 10.08 -7.32
CA LYS A 48 -10.27 10.38 -6.48
C LYS A 48 -11.60 10.47 -7.24
N ASN A 49 -11.55 10.82 -8.53
CA ASN A 49 -12.73 10.98 -9.40
C ASN A 49 -12.77 9.92 -10.51
N ILE A 50 -11.94 8.88 -10.39
CA ILE A 50 -11.87 7.78 -11.35
C ILE A 50 -12.50 6.56 -10.70
N THR A 51 -13.32 5.85 -11.47
CA THR A 51 -13.89 4.57 -11.09
C THR A 51 -13.10 3.46 -11.77
N PRO A 52 -12.06 2.90 -11.11
CA PRO A 52 -11.23 1.86 -11.71
C PRO A 52 -11.98 0.53 -11.87
N GLY A 53 -11.45 -0.32 -12.74
CA GLY A 53 -12.00 -1.66 -12.98
C GLY A 53 -11.79 -2.64 -11.81
N LYS A 54 -10.89 -2.32 -10.89
CA LYS A 54 -10.60 -3.05 -9.65
C LYS A 54 -10.38 -2.04 -8.54
N ALA A 55 -10.64 -2.44 -7.29
CA ALA A 55 -10.36 -1.58 -6.16
C ALA A 55 -8.85 -1.38 -6.06
N ILE A 56 -8.43 -0.15 -5.82
CA ILE A 56 -7.03 0.20 -5.65
C ILE A 56 -6.85 0.65 -4.21
N GLU A 57 -5.96 0.02 -3.48
CA GLU A 57 -5.59 0.40 -2.13
C GLU A 57 -4.19 1.02 -2.14
N LEU A 58 -4.11 2.29 -1.76
CA LEU A 58 -2.87 3.04 -1.60
C LEU A 58 -2.43 2.94 -0.14
N VAL A 59 -1.27 2.35 0.13
CA VAL A 59 -0.83 2.04 1.49
C VAL A 59 0.59 2.56 1.74
N ALA A 60 0.74 3.37 2.79
CA ALA A 60 2.06 3.76 3.28
C ALA A 60 2.41 2.90 4.51
N PHE A 61 3.44 2.07 4.41
CA PHE A 61 3.88 1.19 5.48
C PHE A 61 4.94 1.86 6.37
N THR A 62 5.07 1.36 7.59
CA THR A 62 6.20 1.65 8.49
C THR A 62 7.01 0.38 8.68
N ASN A 63 8.17 0.52 9.30
CA ASN A 63 9.02 -0.58 9.73
C ASN A 63 9.50 -1.43 8.54
N GLU A 64 9.66 -0.82 7.36
CA GLU A 64 10.33 -1.47 6.24
C GLU A 64 11.81 -1.61 6.56
N GLU A 65 12.37 -0.60 7.25
CA GLU A 65 13.80 -0.47 7.49
C GLU A 65 14.26 -1.17 8.77
N GLN A 66 15.58 -1.36 8.89
CA GLN A 66 16.19 -1.85 10.12
C GLN A 66 15.87 -0.94 11.32
N PRO A 67 15.58 -1.49 12.52
CA PRO A 67 15.79 -2.88 12.92
C PRO A 67 14.57 -3.80 12.73
N PHE A 68 13.49 -3.32 12.11
CA PHE A 68 12.22 -4.06 12.03
C PHE A 68 12.00 -4.75 10.69
N ALA A 69 12.81 -4.42 9.67
CA ALA A 69 12.88 -5.12 8.41
C ALA A 69 12.87 -6.64 8.59
N GLU A 70 12.04 -7.34 7.81
CA GLU A 70 11.91 -8.80 7.81
C GLU A 70 11.43 -9.42 9.16
N THR A 71 10.99 -8.62 10.12
CA THR A 71 10.40 -9.12 11.38
C THR A 71 8.89 -9.21 11.31
N GLU A 72 8.27 -9.84 12.30
CA GLU A 72 6.81 -9.86 12.52
C GLU A 72 6.23 -8.45 12.72
N LEU A 73 7.06 -7.44 13.02
CA LEU A 73 6.64 -6.06 13.22
C LEU A 73 6.74 -5.20 11.95
N MET A 74 7.19 -5.79 10.83
CA MET A 74 7.24 -5.11 9.53
C MET A 74 5.82 -4.77 9.06
N GLY A 75 5.57 -3.50 8.73
CA GLY A 75 4.20 -3.03 8.50
C GLY A 75 3.47 -3.75 7.36
N SER A 76 4.18 -4.07 6.27
CA SER A 76 3.63 -4.84 5.14
C SER A 76 3.24 -6.27 5.54
N ARG A 77 4.00 -6.90 6.44
CA ARG A 77 3.69 -8.23 6.97
C ARG A 77 2.45 -8.22 7.85
N VAL A 78 2.39 -7.29 8.80
CA VAL A 78 1.20 -7.11 9.67
C VAL A 78 -0.04 -6.82 8.82
N TYR A 79 0.10 -6.02 7.76
CA TYR A 79 -0.99 -5.77 6.81
C TYR A 79 -1.46 -7.05 6.10
N LEU A 80 -0.57 -7.97 5.75
CA LEU A 80 -0.97 -9.24 5.10
C LEU A 80 -1.73 -10.19 6.05
N GLU A 81 -1.50 -10.12 7.36
CA GLU A 81 -2.18 -10.98 8.34
C GLU A 81 -3.69 -10.78 8.33
N GLN A 82 -4.18 -9.56 8.08
CA GLN A 82 -5.61 -9.29 8.01
C GLN A 82 -6.30 -9.98 6.82
N PHE A 83 -5.54 -10.48 5.83
CA PHE A 83 -6.08 -11.18 4.67
C PHE A 83 -6.24 -12.68 4.85
N THR A 84 -5.80 -13.23 5.99
CA THR A 84 -5.88 -14.68 6.25
C THR A 84 -7.30 -15.16 6.51
N GLU A 85 -8.15 -14.33 7.10
CA GLU A 85 -9.52 -14.67 7.53
C GLU A 85 -10.61 -13.93 6.73
N THR A 86 -10.23 -13.11 5.75
CA THR A 86 -11.19 -12.35 4.91
C THR A 86 -11.39 -13.02 3.55
N SER A 87 -12.57 -12.80 2.94
CA SER A 87 -12.81 -13.19 1.56
C SER A 87 -12.13 -12.25 0.56
N GLU A 88 -11.71 -11.05 1.00
CA GLU A 88 -10.95 -10.14 0.15
C GLU A 88 -9.56 -10.70 -0.17
N LYS A 89 -9.08 -10.47 -1.39
CA LYS A 89 -7.79 -10.96 -1.87
C LYS A 89 -6.99 -9.85 -2.54
N ILE A 90 -5.68 -9.93 -2.40
CA ILE A 90 -4.76 -9.07 -3.16
C ILE A 90 -4.53 -9.74 -4.52
N LEU A 91 -4.88 -9.04 -5.60
CA LEU A 91 -4.60 -9.46 -6.97
C LEU A 91 -3.12 -9.25 -7.30
N ALA A 92 -2.61 -8.07 -6.96
CA ALA A 92 -1.23 -7.66 -7.17
C ALA A 92 -0.85 -6.59 -6.14
N MET A 93 0.43 -6.53 -5.79
CA MET A 93 1.02 -5.50 -4.95
C MET A 93 2.25 -4.92 -5.67
N PHE A 94 2.34 -3.59 -5.71
CA PHE A 94 3.44 -2.82 -6.28
C PHE A 94 4.05 -1.93 -5.21
#